data_AF-A0A402AFJ3-F1
#
_entry.id   AF-A0A402AFJ3-F1
#
_cell.length_a   1.000
_cell.length_b   1.000
_cell.length_c   1.000
_cell.angle_alpha   90.00
_cell.angle_beta   90.00
_cell.angle_gamma   90.00
#
_symmetry.space_group_name_H-M   'P 1'
#
loop_
_entity.id
_entity.type
_entity.pdbx_description
1 polymer ?
#
loop_
_entity_poly.entity_id
_entity_poly.type
_entity_poly.pdbx_seq_one_letter_code
_entity_poly.pdbx_strand_id
1 'polypeptide(L)'
;MPVVNKNQAAAPGSGLHPAWSKEPPQTPNNLSQNVAFPKTPTGALTSPEQSSSTGTLKLNDPVKVVKVPVAGQPGRYITGILPFERQSDDAGVPPVAKKGLKPWMRNSIAVAIVVVILALLGTQWISQNLNKQQSQQSTTTAAGNAAANNPALQATATASANILVSDALDKNINGWRTTPTNLYAFKNGAYHVAAQGTTGSGVILPGKSFTGPLTYSLTMQEIKGDDNDPNNTFGMIMRFNRQQKNGKINTTFYSFEVVNVKGKEYQFWRYDDSQPNPWTQVKNGTLPTGNEFHQGKQANTISIAMDGNKFTVTVNGKKLAKVFQDGTYQAGTVGMIVNKDGTEVAFKNLLLTRN
;
A
#
# COMPACT_ATOMS: atom_id res chain seq x y z
N MET A 1 -32.36 -10.78 -43.94
CA MET A 1 -33.41 -10.86 -42.91
C MET A 1 -33.16 -12.12 -42.07
N PRO A 2 -33.51 -12.08 -40.76
CA PRO A 2 -32.72 -12.65 -39.67
C PRO A 2 -33.41 -13.84 -38.97
N VAL A 3 -32.72 -14.52 -38.05
CA VAL A 3 -33.35 -15.09 -36.84
C VAL A 3 -32.43 -14.89 -35.62
N VAL A 4 -33.09 -14.61 -34.51
CA VAL A 4 -32.66 -14.02 -33.24
C VAL A 4 -32.89 -15.02 -32.10
N ASN A 5 -32.08 -14.92 -31.04
CA ASN A 5 -32.32 -15.34 -29.64
C ASN A 5 -32.26 -16.86 -29.28
N LYS A 6 -31.92 -17.29 -28.06
CA LYS A 6 -31.78 -16.65 -26.73
C LYS A 6 -31.05 -17.58 -25.73
N ASN A 7 -30.56 -16.97 -24.66
CA ASN A 7 -30.40 -17.49 -23.28
C ASN A 7 -29.00 -17.88 -22.76
N GLN A 8 -28.43 -16.90 -22.06
CA GLN A 8 -27.53 -16.99 -20.91
C GLN A 8 -28.22 -17.63 -19.68
N ALA A 9 -27.42 -18.26 -18.83
CA ALA A 9 -27.60 -18.24 -17.38
C ALA A 9 -26.22 -18.14 -16.73
N ALA A 10 -25.95 -17.00 -16.07
CA ALA A 10 -24.71 -16.68 -15.37
C ALA A 10 -24.94 -16.72 -13.85
N ALA A 11 -23.98 -17.29 -13.13
CA ALA A 11 -23.86 -17.30 -11.68
C ALA A 11 -23.36 -15.93 -11.14
N PRO A 12 -23.65 -15.56 -9.88
CA PRO A 12 -23.24 -14.28 -9.32
C PRO A 12 -21.78 -14.34 -8.84
N GLY A 13 -20.88 -13.72 -9.61
CA GLY A 13 -19.52 -13.40 -9.17
C GLY A 13 -19.44 -11.93 -8.75
N SER A 14 -19.27 -11.69 -7.45
CA SER A 14 -19.00 -10.38 -6.87
C SER A 14 -17.61 -9.89 -7.31
N GLY A 15 -17.53 -9.29 -8.49
CA GLY A 15 -16.30 -8.74 -9.06
C GLY A 15 -16.20 -7.24 -8.83
N LEU A 16 -15.17 -6.83 -8.09
CA LEU A 16 -14.72 -5.46 -7.93
C LEU A 16 -14.34 -4.88 -9.30
N HIS A 17 -15.21 -4.03 -9.86
CA HIS A 17 -14.91 -3.23 -11.05
C HIS A 17 -14.29 -1.90 -10.62
N PRO A 18 -13.04 -1.57 -10.94
CA PRO A 18 -12.56 -0.21 -10.73
C PRO A 18 -13.11 0.69 -11.83
N ALA A 19 -14.04 1.58 -11.48
CA ALA A 19 -14.56 2.62 -12.36
C ALA A 19 -13.53 3.74 -12.50
N TRP A 20 -12.45 3.49 -13.26
CA TRP A 20 -11.58 4.54 -13.77
C TRP A 20 -12.38 5.34 -14.80
N SER A 21 -12.97 6.44 -14.37
CA SER A 21 -13.66 7.39 -15.25
C SER A 21 -12.69 7.83 -16.36
N LYS A 22 -13.09 7.64 -17.62
CA LYS A 22 -12.42 8.22 -18.78
C LYS A 22 -12.44 9.74 -18.61
N GLU A 23 -11.27 10.32 -18.35
CA GLU A 23 -11.13 11.77 -18.19
C GLU A 23 -11.06 12.41 -19.59
N PRO A 24 -11.92 13.40 -19.92
CA PRO A 24 -11.75 14.21 -21.11
C PRO A 24 -10.62 15.24 -20.89
N PRO A 25 -9.94 15.71 -21.96
CA PRO A 25 -8.90 16.73 -21.85
C PRO A 25 -9.46 18.02 -21.24
N GLN A 26 -8.80 18.56 -20.22
CA GLN A 26 -9.22 19.79 -19.54
C GLN A 26 -8.77 21.05 -20.31
N THR A 27 -9.72 21.95 -20.56
CA THR A 27 -9.51 23.36 -20.91
C THR A 27 -10.26 24.26 -19.91
N PRO A 28 -9.76 25.45 -19.56
CA PRO A 28 -10.30 26.27 -18.46
C PRO A 28 -11.35 27.28 -18.93
N ASN A 29 -12.39 27.49 -18.09
CA ASN A 29 -13.29 28.66 -17.92
C ASN A 29 -14.76 28.21 -17.78
N ASN A 30 -15.68 28.89 -17.09
CA ASN A 30 -15.73 29.85 -15.97
C ASN A 30 -17.25 30.02 -15.64
N LEU A 31 -17.62 30.15 -14.36
CA LEU A 31 -18.87 30.74 -13.79
C LEU A 31 -20.28 30.36 -14.30
N SER A 32 -21.16 29.84 -13.40
CA SER A 32 -22.29 30.58 -12.76
C SER A 32 -23.32 29.68 -12.03
N GLN A 33 -23.57 30.00 -10.75
CA GLN A 33 -24.83 30.10 -9.94
C GLN A 33 -26.10 29.28 -10.39
N ASN A 34 -27.06 28.79 -9.58
CA ASN A 34 -27.55 29.16 -8.24
C ASN A 34 -28.65 28.17 -7.72
N VAL A 35 -28.84 28.15 -6.38
CA VAL A 35 -29.99 27.79 -5.47
C VAL A 35 -30.85 26.49 -5.51
N ALA A 36 -31.05 25.98 -4.27
CA ALA A 36 -32.31 25.61 -3.56
C ALA A 36 -32.85 24.15 -3.56
N PHE A 37 -32.83 23.56 -2.36
CA PHE A 37 -33.68 22.47 -1.83
C PHE A 37 -35.06 23.01 -1.33
N PRO A 38 -36.00 22.22 -0.74
CA PRO A 38 -36.25 20.76 -0.75
C PRO A 38 -37.73 20.41 -1.07
N LYS A 39 -38.10 19.12 -1.11
CA LYS A 39 -39.42 18.61 -0.63
C LYS A 39 -39.49 17.08 -0.64
N THR A 40 -39.71 16.51 0.53
CA THR A 40 -40.26 15.16 0.78
C THR A 40 -41.80 15.26 0.81
N PRO A 41 -42.54 14.18 0.47
CA PRO A 41 -43.36 13.58 1.52
C PRO A 41 -43.50 12.05 1.48
N THR A 42 -43.62 11.53 2.71
CA THR A 42 -44.17 10.29 3.25
C THR A 42 -45.11 9.43 2.36
N GLY A 43 -44.90 8.11 2.42
CA GLY A 43 -45.87 7.08 2.05
C GLY A 43 -45.59 5.81 2.87
N ALA A 44 -46.63 5.30 3.54
CA ALA A 44 -46.56 4.37 4.66
C ALA A 44 -46.97 2.93 4.29
N LEU A 45 -46.53 1.98 5.14
CA LEU A 45 -47.05 0.62 5.43
C LEU A 45 -47.21 -0.42 4.29
N THR A 46 -46.53 -1.56 4.45
CA THR A 46 -47.17 -2.89 4.73
C THR A 46 -46.12 -3.91 5.21
N SER A 47 -46.39 -4.53 6.37
CA SER A 47 -45.91 -5.89 6.71
C SER A 47 -46.96 -6.90 6.22
N PRO A 48 -46.55 -8.14 5.89
CA PRO A 48 -46.93 -9.22 6.79
C PRO A 48 -45.83 -10.27 7.05
N GLU A 49 -46.11 -11.00 8.12
CA GLU A 49 -45.39 -12.00 8.88
C GLU A 49 -45.10 -13.34 8.16
N GLN A 50 -44.01 -13.98 8.59
CA GLN A 50 -43.81 -15.43 8.86
C GLN A 50 -43.87 -16.49 7.73
N SER A 51 -42.70 -17.06 7.40
CA SER A 51 -42.21 -18.36 7.93
C SER A 51 -41.37 -19.20 6.95
N SER A 52 -40.35 -19.86 7.53
CA SER A 52 -39.59 -21.05 7.08
C SER A 52 -38.15 -20.90 6.54
N SER A 53 -37.21 -21.46 7.33
CA SER A 53 -35.94 -22.16 6.99
C SER A 53 -35.02 -21.54 5.94
N THR A 54 -33.75 -21.21 6.24
CA THR A 54 -32.69 -22.20 6.50
C THR A 54 -31.45 -21.47 7.04
N GLY A 55 -31.09 -21.73 8.30
CA GLY A 55 -29.84 -21.25 8.89
C GLY A 55 -28.69 -22.18 8.53
N THR A 56 -27.66 -21.65 7.87
CA THR A 56 -26.40 -22.38 7.66
C THR A 56 -25.49 -22.17 8.87
N LEU A 57 -25.43 -23.18 9.75
CA LEU A 57 -24.45 -23.28 10.82
C LEU A 57 -23.11 -23.73 10.22
N LYS A 58 -22.04 -22.96 10.46
CA LYS A 58 -20.67 -23.25 9.97
C LYS A 58 -19.99 -24.20 10.97
N LEU A 59 -19.83 -25.47 10.60
CA LEU A 59 -19.12 -26.49 11.40
C LEU A 59 -17.64 -26.52 11.03
N ASN A 60 -16.76 -26.23 12.00
CA ASN A 60 -15.30 -26.21 11.81
C ASN A 60 -14.58 -27.52 12.21
N ASP A 61 -15.30 -28.62 12.43
CA ASP A 61 -14.70 -29.90 12.82
C ASP A 61 -15.07 -31.04 11.85
N PRO A 62 -14.16 -32.00 11.59
CA PRO A 62 -14.42 -33.10 10.66
C PRO A 62 -15.41 -34.12 11.23
N VAL A 63 -16.43 -34.50 10.45
CA VAL A 63 -17.50 -35.42 10.87
C VAL A 63 -17.59 -36.60 9.90
N LYS A 64 -17.71 -37.83 10.43
CA LYS A 64 -17.87 -39.04 9.62
C LYS A 64 -19.36 -39.35 9.42
N VAL A 65 -19.74 -39.52 8.16
CA VAL A 65 -21.14 -39.71 7.74
C VAL A 65 -21.41 -41.20 7.51
N VAL A 66 -22.46 -41.73 8.13
CA VAL A 66 -22.92 -43.12 7.93
C VAL A 66 -24.30 -43.12 7.28
N LYS A 67 -24.46 -43.92 6.22
CA LYS A 67 -25.74 -44.13 5.52
C LYS A 67 -26.33 -45.47 5.94
N VAL A 68 -27.57 -45.45 6.44
CA VAL A 68 -28.29 -46.67 6.84
C VAL A 68 -29.52 -46.83 5.94
N PRO A 69 -29.74 -48.00 5.31
CA PRO A 69 -30.93 -48.26 4.51
C PRO A 69 -32.17 -48.39 5.42
N VAL A 70 -33.30 -47.88 4.94
CA VAL A 70 -34.57 -47.98 5.68
C VAL A 70 -35.29 -49.27 5.29
N ALA A 71 -35.60 -50.12 6.27
CA ALA A 71 -36.27 -51.39 6.03
C ALA A 71 -37.67 -51.17 5.42
N GLY A 72 -37.98 -51.90 4.33
CA GLY A 72 -39.29 -51.89 3.67
C GLY A 72 -39.44 -50.91 2.50
N GLN A 73 -38.46 -50.05 2.20
CA GLN A 73 -38.49 -49.17 1.02
C GLN A 73 -37.13 -49.18 0.28
N PRO A 74 -37.00 -49.97 -0.81
CA PRO A 74 -35.77 -50.03 -1.59
C PRO A 74 -35.42 -48.65 -2.17
N GLY A 75 -34.19 -48.18 -1.94
CA GLY A 75 -33.64 -46.95 -2.55
C GLY A 75 -33.63 -45.71 -1.65
N ARG A 76 -34.14 -45.78 -0.41
CA ARG A 76 -34.05 -44.69 0.57
C ARG A 76 -33.02 -44.97 1.66
N TYR A 77 -32.09 -44.03 1.85
CA TYR A 77 -31.09 -44.05 2.92
C TYR A 77 -31.28 -42.84 3.83
N ILE A 78 -31.23 -43.06 5.14
CA ILE A 78 -31.17 -41.99 6.12
C ILE A 78 -29.71 -41.81 6.51
N THR A 79 -29.28 -40.55 6.53
CA THR A 79 -27.91 -40.16 6.85
C THR A 79 -27.89 -39.60 8.26
N GLY A 80 -27.24 -40.30 9.20
CA GLY A 80 -27.11 -39.88 10.58
C GLY A 80 -25.70 -39.37 10.87
N ILE A 81 -25.58 -38.32 11.69
CA ILE A 81 -24.31 -37.79 12.18
C ILE A 81 -24.12 -38.26 13.62
N LEU A 82 -23.06 -39.04 13.87
CA LEU A 82 -22.69 -39.48 15.22
C LEU A 82 -21.63 -38.53 15.81
N PRO A 83 -21.85 -37.93 17.00
CA PRO A 83 -20.82 -37.19 17.71
C PRO A 83 -19.73 -38.15 18.21
N PHE A 84 -18.47 -37.72 18.12
CA PHE A 84 -17.35 -38.39 18.79
C PHE A 84 -17.10 -37.69 20.13
N GLU A 85 -17.13 -38.46 21.23
CA GLU A 85 -16.59 -38.02 22.51
C GLU A 85 -15.06 -37.92 22.40
N ARG A 86 -14.50 -36.74 22.70
CA ARG A 86 -13.04 -36.55 22.75
C ARG A 86 -12.53 -37.20 24.03
N GLN A 87 -11.73 -38.25 23.88
CA GLN A 87 -10.93 -38.83 24.94
C GLN A 87 -9.80 -37.84 25.28
N SER A 88 -9.74 -37.42 26.54
CA SER A 88 -8.74 -36.47 27.05
C SER A 88 -7.39 -37.18 27.20
N ASP A 89 -6.46 -36.95 26.28
CA ASP A 89 -5.06 -37.33 26.47
C ASP A 89 -4.34 -36.22 27.25
N ASP A 90 -4.46 -36.30 28.57
CA ASP A 90 -3.59 -35.65 29.53
C ASP A 90 -2.31 -36.49 29.62
N ALA A 91 -1.27 -36.11 28.85
CA ALA A 91 0.06 -36.69 28.96
C ALA A 91 1.10 -35.57 28.93
N GLY A 92 1.66 -35.32 30.11
CA GLY A 92 2.62 -34.25 30.36
C GLY A 92 3.86 -34.32 29.47
N VAL A 93 4.23 -33.15 28.94
CA VAL A 93 5.52 -32.90 28.32
C VAL A 93 6.30 -31.91 29.21
N PRO A 94 7.53 -32.23 29.64
CA PRO A 94 8.29 -31.41 30.57
C PRO A 94 8.74 -30.06 29.97
N PRO A 95 8.99 -29.04 30.81
CA PRO A 95 9.31 -27.70 30.35
C PRO A 95 10.66 -27.65 29.62
N VAL A 96 10.65 -27.20 28.37
CA VAL A 96 11.86 -26.91 27.60
C VAL A 96 12.56 -25.69 28.19
N ALA A 97 13.75 -25.92 28.75
CA ALA A 97 14.62 -24.90 29.31
C ALA A 97 15.01 -23.85 28.26
N LYS A 98 14.74 -22.57 28.56
CA LYS A 98 15.25 -21.43 27.78
C LYS A 98 16.77 -21.37 27.93
N LYS A 99 17.51 -21.62 26.86
CA LYS A 99 18.97 -21.37 26.80
C LYS A 99 19.22 -19.87 26.98
N GLY A 100 19.70 -19.49 28.16
CA GLY A 100 20.17 -18.14 28.45
C GLY A 100 21.37 -17.78 27.57
N LEU A 101 21.36 -16.56 27.03
CA LEU A 101 22.51 -16.00 26.32
C LEU A 101 23.71 -15.89 27.25
N LYS A 102 24.87 -16.36 26.77
CA LYS A 102 26.15 -16.35 27.52
C LYS A 102 26.59 -14.91 27.83
N PRO A 103 27.11 -14.64 29.04
CA PRO A 103 27.43 -13.28 29.51
C PRO A 103 28.55 -12.57 28.73
N TRP A 104 29.39 -13.29 27.99
CA TRP A 104 30.48 -12.69 27.19
C TRP A 104 29.97 -11.83 26.01
N MET A 105 28.75 -12.07 25.52
CA MET A 105 28.17 -11.31 24.40
C MET A 105 27.54 -9.97 24.83
N ARG A 106 27.30 -9.77 26.13
CA ARG A 106 26.80 -8.50 26.68
C ARG A 106 27.90 -7.43 26.76
N ASN A 107 29.14 -7.85 27.02
CA ASN A 107 30.26 -6.92 27.18
C ASN A 107 30.77 -6.36 25.84
N SER A 108 30.56 -7.07 24.72
CA SER A 108 30.94 -6.60 23.37
C SER A 108 29.99 -5.52 22.83
N ILE A 109 28.70 -5.57 23.17
CA ILE A 109 27.71 -4.55 22.77
C ILE A 109 27.91 -3.25 23.57
N ALA A 110 28.26 -3.34 24.86
CA ALA A 110 28.56 -2.16 25.68
C ALA A 110 29.81 -1.41 25.17
N VAL A 111 30.87 -2.12 24.76
CA VAL A 111 32.08 -1.50 24.21
C VAL A 111 31.79 -0.85 22.84
N ALA A 112 30.99 -1.47 21.97
CA ALA A 112 30.61 -0.88 20.69
C ALA A 112 29.76 0.40 20.86
N ILE A 113 28.86 0.45 21.85
CA ILE A 113 28.05 1.63 22.15
C ILE A 113 28.93 2.76 22.72
N VAL A 114 29.90 2.45 23.59
CA VAL A 114 30.84 3.45 24.13
C VAL A 114 31.76 4.02 23.04
N VAL A 115 32.22 3.21 22.07
CA VAL A 115 33.02 3.70 20.93
C VAL A 115 32.19 4.61 20.01
N VAL A 116 30.91 4.30 19.78
CA VAL A 116 30.02 5.17 18.98
C VAL A 116 29.68 6.47 19.71
N ILE A 117 29.47 6.43 21.02
CA ILE A 117 29.20 7.64 21.82
C ILE A 117 30.45 8.53 21.94
N LEU A 118 31.65 7.95 22.08
CA LEU A 118 32.91 8.71 22.07
C LEU A 118 33.24 9.29 20.69
N ALA A 119 32.91 8.59 19.60
CA ALA A 119 33.06 9.12 18.24
C ALA A 119 32.10 10.29 17.95
N LEU A 120 30.89 10.28 18.51
CA LEU A 120 29.92 11.37 18.37
C LEU A 120 30.27 12.60 19.23
N LEU A 121 30.77 12.39 20.45
CA LEU A 121 31.18 13.49 21.35
C LEU A 121 32.54 14.12 20.96
N GLY A 122 33.42 13.39 20.26
CA GLY A 122 34.72 13.90 19.80
C GLY A 122 34.64 14.96 18.68
N THR A 123 33.51 15.05 17.96
CA THR A 123 33.37 15.99 16.83
C THR A 123 33.01 17.41 17.24
N GLN A 124 32.59 17.64 18.48
CA GLN A 124 32.15 18.96 18.98
C GLN A 124 33.28 19.76 19.65
N TRP A 125 34.44 19.15 19.95
CA TRP A 125 35.55 19.84 20.63
C TRP A 125 36.62 20.38 19.66
N ILE A 126 36.65 19.88 18.41
CA ILE A 126 37.63 20.32 17.39
C ILE A 126 37.18 21.63 16.71
N SER A 127 35.89 21.96 16.70
CA SER A 127 35.38 23.20 16.09
C SER A 127 35.59 24.46 16.94
N GLN A 128 35.94 24.33 18.22
CA GLN A 128 36.16 25.48 19.11
C GLN A 128 37.62 25.95 19.18
N ASN A 129 38.59 25.13 18.72
CA ASN A 129 40.01 25.47 18.79
C ASN A 129 40.62 26.03 17.49
N LEU A 130 39.84 26.15 16.40
CA LEU A 130 40.32 26.66 15.10
C LEU A 130 39.97 28.13 14.82
N ASN A 131 39.24 28.82 15.72
CA ASN A 131 38.81 30.21 15.52
C ASN A 131 39.63 31.27 16.30
N LYS A 132 40.84 30.93 16.77
CA LYS A 132 41.73 31.85 17.49
C LYS A 132 43.11 32.04 16.86
N GLN A 133 43.22 32.00 15.54
CA GLN A 133 44.31 32.61 14.75
C GLN A 133 43.65 33.00 13.42
N GLN A 134 43.72 34.19 12.85
CA GLN A 134 44.84 35.12 12.79
C GLN A 134 44.31 36.43 12.17
N SER A 135 44.53 37.56 12.82
CA SER A 135 44.48 38.87 12.18
C SER A 135 45.74 39.07 11.34
N GLN A 136 45.62 39.83 10.25
CA GLN A 136 46.70 40.36 9.38
C GLN A 136 47.36 39.35 8.42
N GLN A 137 47.16 39.53 7.11
CA GLN A 137 48.00 40.40 6.27
C GLN A 137 47.78 40.06 4.79
N SER A 138 47.49 41.08 3.99
CA SER A 138 47.44 40.99 2.53
C SER A 138 48.82 40.66 1.97
N THR A 139 48.91 39.66 1.10
CA THR A 139 49.81 39.68 -0.07
C THR A 139 49.28 38.70 -1.11
N THR A 140 49.17 39.21 -2.33
CA THR A 140 48.86 38.51 -3.57
C THR A 140 49.85 37.39 -3.85
N THR A 141 49.37 36.17 -4.03
CA THR A 141 50.04 35.17 -4.88
C THR A 141 48.96 34.29 -5.52
N ALA A 142 48.90 34.32 -6.85
CA ALA A 142 48.12 33.39 -7.63
C ALA A 142 48.67 31.97 -7.40
N ALA A 143 47.86 31.11 -6.80
CA ALA A 143 48.07 29.67 -6.77
C ALA A 143 46.71 29.02 -6.98
N GLY A 144 46.68 28.05 -7.89
CA GLY A 144 45.48 27.52 -8.53
C GLY A 144 44.38 27.10 -7.58
N ASN A 145 43.15 27.21 -8.09
CA ASN A 145 41.94 26.62 -7.54
C ASN A 145 42.12 25.11 -7.33
N ALA A 146 42.70 24.73 -6.19
CA ALA A 146 42.41 23.43 -5.59
C ALA A 146 40.98 23.53 -5.06
N ALA A 147 40.01 23.21 -5.92
CA ALA A 147 38.65 22.95 -5.49
C ALA A 147 38.74 21.94 -4.35
N ALA A 148 38.44 22.39 -3.13
CA ALA A 148 38.35 21.51 -1.98
C ALA A 148 37.25 20.49 -2.29
N ASN A 149 37.67 19.28 -2.70
CA ASN A 149 36.83 18.11 -2.82
C ASN A 149 36.38 17.71 -1.41
N ASN A 150 35.45 18.49 -0.85
CA ASN A 150 34.83 18.16 0.41
C ASN A 150 33.82 17.03 0.12
N PRO A 151 34.06 15.80 0.60
CA PRO A 151 33.23 14.65 0.26
C PRO A 151 31.76 14.85 0.66
N ALA A 152 31.51 15.66 1.70
CA ALA A 152 30.16 16.00 2.14
C ALA A 152 29.41 16.90 1.14
N LEU A 153 30.11 17.86 0.50
CA LEU A 153 29.53 18.71 -0.55
C LEU A 153 29.31 17.91 -1.84
N GLN A 154 30.22 17.01 -2.19
CA GLN A 154 30.05 16.10 -3.33
C GLN A 154 28.93 15.07 -3.10
N ALA A 155 28.81 14.50 -1.90
CA ALA A 155 27.73 13.57 -1.56
C ALA A 155 26.35 14.26 -1.58
N THR A 156 26.26 15.50 -1.07
CA THR A 156 25.02 16.29 -1.13
C THR A 156 24.67 16.69 -2.56
N ALA A 157 25.65 17.13 -3.36
CA ALA A 157 25.44 17.46 -4.77
C ALA A 157 25.05 16.22 -5.61
N THR A 158 25.65 15.07 -5.35
CA THR A 158 25.30 13.80 -6.01
C THR A 158 23.91 13.31 -5.59
N ALA A 159 23.55 13.47 -4.32
CA ALA A 159 22.21 13.14 -3.83
C ALA A 159 21.14 14.04 -4.49
N SER A 160 21.39 15.34 -4.61
CA SER A 160 20.50 16.26 -5.33
C SER A 160 20.41 15.98 -6.82
N ALA A 161 21.51 15.56 -7.46
CA ALA A 161 21.54 15.23 -8.89
C ALA A 161 20.70 13.99 -9.26
N ASN A 162 20.38 13.14 -8.27
CA ASN A 162 19.59 11.92 -8.48
C ASN A 162 18.10 12.09 -8.16
N ILE A 163 17.63 13.28 -7.76
CA ILE A 163 16.21 13.53 -7.49
C ILE A 163 15.46 13.74 -8.80
N LEU A 164 14.50 12.87 -9.09
CA LEU A 164 13.61 12.97 -10.25
C LEU A 164 12.32 13.72 -9.91
N VAL A 165 11.80 13.50 -8.71
CA VAL A 165 10.61 14.18 -8.18
C VAL A 165 10.78 14.37 -6.68
N SER A 166 10.51 15.58 -6.19
CA SER A 166 10.35 15.86 -4.76
C SER A 166 9.10 16.71 -4.60
N ASP A 167 8.12 16.21 -3.88
CA ASP A 167 6.83 16.87 -3.64
C ASP A 167 6.41 16.67 -2.19
N ALA A 168 6.28 17.76 -1.43
CA ALA A 168 5.81 17.71 -0.05
C ALA A 168 4.35 17.22 0.05
N LEU A 169 3.58 17.34 -1.05
CA LEU A 169 2.15 17.09 -1.15
C LEU A 169 1.31 17.95 -0.21
N ASP A 170 1.79 19.13 0.16
CA ASP A 170 1.06 20.11 0.96
C ASP A 170 0.20 21.07 0.11
N LYS A 171 0.48 21.13 -1.19
CA LYS A 171 -0.22 21.94 -2.20
C LYS A 171 -0.03 21.34 -3.59
N ASN A 172 -0.87 21.75 -4.55
CA ASN A 172 -0.85 21.17 -5.89
C ASN A 172 0.22 21.78 -6.82
N ILE A 173 1.50 21.43 -6.64
CA ILE A 173 2.60 21.93 -7.49
C ILE A 173 2.88 21.05 -8.73
N ASN A 174 2.40 19.80 -8.74
CA ASN A 174 2.64 18.85 -9.83
C ASN A 174 1.37 18.49 -10.62
N GLY A 175 0.28 19.27 -10.47
CA GLY A 175 -0.95 19.06 -11.23
C GLY A 175 -1.75 17.82 -10.82
N TRP A 176 -1.57 17.33 -9.59
CA TRP A 176 -2.37 16.24 -9.02
C TRP A 176 -3.87 16.50 -9.17
N ARG A 177 -4.64 15.42 -9.33
CA ARG A 177 -6.09 15.49 -9.44
C ARG A 177 -6.69 16.16 -8.20
N THR A 178 -7.62 17.08 -8.37
CA THR A 178 -8.34 17.73 -7.24
C THR A 178 -9.86 17.65 -7.40
N THR A 179 -10.33 16.97 -8.44
CA THR A 179 -11.75 16.85 -8.76
C THR A 179 -12.14 15.37 -8.90
N PRO A 180 -13.20 14.92 -8.22
CA PRO A 180 -14.06 15.70 -7.33
C PRO A 180 -13.40 15.92 -5.95
N THR A 181 -13.68 17.06 -5.31
CA THR A 181 -12.96 17.54 -4.10
C THR A 181 -13.20 16.69 -2.85
N ASN A 182 -14.30 15.93 -2.82
CA ASN A 182 -14.55 14.93 -1.78
C ASN A 182 -13.63 13.71 -1.87
N LEU A 183 -13.08 13.42 -3.06
CA LEU A 183 -12.17 12.29 -3.28
C LEU A 183 -10.71 12.72 -3.32
N TYR A 184 -10.41 13.92 -3.82
CA TYR A 184 -9.04 14.37 -4.01
C TYR A 184 -8.90 15.82 -3.52
N ALA A 185 -8.14 16.04 -2.45
CA ALA A 185 -8.00 17.38 -1.88
C ALA A 185 -6.65 17.59 -1.20
N PHE A 186 -6.06 18.78 -1.38
CA PHE A 186 -4.99 19.24 -0.52
C PHE A 186 -5.60 19.92 0.70
N LYS A 187 -5.38 19.35 1.90
CA LYS A 187 -5.89 19.88 3.17
C LYS A 187 -4.98 19.43 4.31
N ASN A 188 -4.95 20.19 5.40
CA ASN A 188 -4.14 19.88 6.59
C ASN A 188 -2.64 19.62 6.29
N GLY A 189 -2.10 20.28 5.26
CA GLY A 189 -0.70 20.12 4.84
C GLY A 189 -0.37 18.73 4.29
N ALA A 190 -1.33 18.07 3.65
CA ALA A 190 -1.20 16.78 2.98
C ALA A 190 -2.13 16.67 1.78
N TYR A 191 -1.88 15.69 0.92
CA TYR A 191 -2.76 15.35 -0.18
C TYR A 191 -3.64 14.17 0.22
N HIS A 192 -4.93 14.40 0.32
CA HIS A 192 -5.91 13.42 0.74
C HIS A 192 -6.55 12.76 -0.46
N VAL A 193 -6.57 11.43 -0.45
CA VAL A 193 -7.34 10.60 -1.38
C VAL A 193 -8.36 9.82 -0.57
N ALA A 194 -9.62 9.88 -0.97
CA ALA A 194 -10.70 9.09 -0.40
C ALA A 194 -11.29 8.15 -1.45
N ALA A 195 -11.81 7.02 -0.99
CA ALA A 195 -12.57 6.08 -1.79
C ALA A 195 -14.05 6.12 -1.36
N GLN A 196 -14.95 6.14 -2.35
CA GLN A 196 -16.39 6.18 -2.14
C GLN A 196 -17.10 5.23 -3.09
N GLY A 197 -18.16 4.59 -2.61
CA GLY A 197 -18.93 3.61 -3.35
C GLY A 197 -18.19 2.28 -3.50
N THR A 198 -18.48 1.55 -4.58
CA THR A 198 -18.00 0.18 -4.77
C THR A 198 -16.57 0.08 -5.31
N THR A 199 -15.89 1.21 -5.52
CA THR A 199 -14.62 1.26 -6.26
C THR A 199 -13.56 2.00 -5.46
N GLY A 200 -12.33 1.49 -5.49
CA GLY A 200 -11.17 2.22 -4.99
C GLY A 200 -10.87 3.48 -5.81
N SER A 201 -10.13 4.40 -5.21
CA SER A 201 -9.62 5.61 -5.84
C SER A 201 -8.12 5.49 -6.10
N GLY A 202 -7.70 5.84 -7.31
CA GLY A 202 -6.29 5.91 -7.67
C GLY A 202 -5.97 7.24 -8.32
N VAL A 203 -4.78 7.76 -8.03
CA VAL A 203 -4.29 9.02 -8.62
C VAL A 203 -2.83 8.88 -9.03
N ILE A 204 -2.53 9.44 -10.19
CA ILE A 204 -1.27 9.26 -10.90
C ILE A 204 -0.57 10.60 -11.07
N LEU A 205 0.76 10.61 -10.91
CA LEU A 205 1.58 11.79 -11.16
C LEU A 205 1.49 12.16 -12.66
N PRO A 206 0.97 13.34 -13.02
CA PRO A 206 0.77 13.72 -14.41
C PRO A 206 2.07 13.98 -15.17
N GLY A 207 2.04 13.73 -16.48
CA GLY A 207 3.02 14.25 -17.43
C GLY A 207 4.46 13.74 -17.29
N LYS A 208 4.71 12.75 -16.44
CA LYS A 208 6.04 12.18 -16.20
C LYS A 208 6.00 10.67 -16.43
N SER A 209 7.11 10.10 -16.89
CA SER A 209 7.32 8.67 -16.99
C SER A 209 8.79 8.38 -16.69
N PHE A 210 9.04 7.28 -15.98
CA PHE A 210 10.37 6.96 -15.48
C PHE A 210 10.76 5.55 -15.89
N THR A 211 12.07 5.34 -16.03
CA THR A 211 12.67 4.05 -16.37
C THR A 211 14.00 3.88 -15.65
N GLY A 212 14.53 2.66 -15.65
CA GLY A 212 15.76 2.29 -14.96
C GLY A 212 15.58 2.03 -13.46
N PRO A 213 16.69 1.90 -12.72
CA PRO A 213 16.69 1.74 -11.28
C PRO A 213 16.20 3.00 -10.56
N LEU A 214 15.14 2.86 -9.76
CA LEU A 214 14.45 3.97 -9.10
C LEU A 214 14.14 3.62 -7.65
N THR A 215 14.07 4.62 -6.78
CA THR A 215 13.46 4.48 -5.44
C THR A 215 12.29 5.44 -5.31
N TYR A 216 11.09 4.89 -5.08
CA TYR A 216 9.88 5.67 -4.79
C TYR A 216 9.60 5.61 -3.30
N SER A 217 9.59 6.77 -2.62
CA SER A 217 9.26 6.92 -1.21
C SER A 217 8.02 7.79 -1.00
N LEU A 218 7.18 7.41 -0.06
CA LEU A 218 5.94 8.11 0.27
C LEU A 218 5.55 7.89 1.75
N THR A 219 5.13 8.96 2.41
CA THR A 219 4.46 8.87 3.73
C THR A 219 2.96 8.80 3.52
N MET A 220 2.31 7.84 4.19
CA MET A 220 0.86 7.60 4.14
C MET A 220 0.29 7.46 5.55
N GLN A 221 -0.89 8.02 5.78
CA GLN A 221 -1.60 7.95 7.06
C GLN A 221 -3.10 7.80 6.80
N GLU A 222 -3.70 6.75 7.34
CA GLU A 222 -5.15 6.62 7.32
C GLU A 222 -5.80 7.66 8.24
N ILE A 223 -6.79 8.37 7.71
CA ILE A 223 -7.59 9.36 8.42
C ILE A 223 -8.95 8.75 8.79
N LYS A 224 -9.55 8.03 7.84
CA LYS A 224 -10.81 7.30 7.98
C LYS A 224 -10.70 5.96 7.28
N GLY A 225 -11.41 4.96 7.80
CA GLY A 225 -11.50 3.63 7.26
C GLY A 225 -12.07 2.68 8.31
N ASP A 226 -12.37 1.46 7.88
CA ASP A 226 -12.75 0.37 8.77
C ASP A 226 -11.54 -0.56 8.98
N ASP A 227 -10.88 -0.40 10.11
CA ASP A 227 -9.70 -1.17 10.53
C ASP A 227 -10.01 -2.66 10.79
N ASN A 228 -11.24 -3.13 10.54
CA ASN A 228 -11.63 -4.53 10.60
C ASN A 228 -11.93 -5.12 9.21
N ASP A 229 -12.07 -4.30 8.17
CA ASP A 229 -12.37 -4.76 6.82
C ASP A 229 -11.06 -5.10 6.07
N PRO A 230 -10.85 -6.34 5.62
CA PRO A 230 -9.64 -6.71 4.89
C PRO A 230 -9.50 -6.02 3.52
N ASN A 231 -10.56 -5.39 3.01
CA ASN A 231 -10.50 -4.59 1.79
C ASN A 231 -10.07 -3.15 2.04
N ASN A 232 -9.94 -2.74 3.31
CA ASN A 232 -9.38 -1.45 3.69
C ASN A 232 -7.87 -1.46 3.44
N THR A 233 -7.50 -1.23 2.18
CA THR A 233 -6.12 -1.20 1.73
C THR A 233 -5.78 0.13 1.09
N PHE A 234 -4.52 0.51 1.19
CA PHE A 234 -3.99 1.68 0.53
C PHE A 234 -2.50 1.52 0.28
N GLY A 235 -1.95 2.30 -0.64
CA GLY A 235 -0.53 2.23 -0.92
C GLY A 235 -0.10 2.96 -2.17
N MET A 236 0.87 2.36 -2.85
CA MET A 236 1.70 3.01 -3.86
C MET A 236 1.47 2.34 -5.22
N ILE A 237 1.24 3.15 -6.25
CA ILE A 237 1.21 2.73 -7.65
C ILE A 237 2.60 2.95 -8.24
N MET A 238 3.11 1.95 -8.96
CA MET A 238 4.41 1.98 -9.60
C MET A 238 4.31 1.54 -11.07
N ARG A 239 5.20 2.09 -11.90
CA ARG A 239 5.29 1.76 -13.34
C ARG A 239 3.93 1.84 -14.05
N PHE A 240 3.15 2.86 -13.69
CA PHE A 240 1.85 3.09 -14.31
C PHE A 240 2.05 3.51 -15.77
N ASN A 241 1.30 2.84 -16.64
CA ASN A 241 1.29 3.12 -18.06
C ASN A 241 -0.15 3.09 -18.58
N ARG A 242 -0.42 3.97 -19.53
CA ARG A 242 -1.69 4.05 -20.25
C ARG A 242 -1.37 4.15 -21.73
N GLN A 243 -1.72 3.11 -22.48
CA GLN A 243 -1.43 3.03 -23.92
C GLN A 243 -2.71 2.81 -24.71
N GLN A 244 -2.86 3.50 -25.84
CA GLN A 244 -3.92 3.21 -26.78
C GLN A 244 -3.50 2.04 -27.68
N LYS A 245 -4.22 0.92 -27.60
CA LYS A 245 -4.00 -0.28 -28.42
C LYS A 245 -5.33 -0.70 -29.04
N ASN A 246 -5.38 -0.80 -30.36
CA ASN A 246 -6.59 -1.18 -31.11
C ASN A 246 -7.82 -0.32 -30.78
N GLY A 247 -7.63 1.01 -30.62
CA GLY A 247 -8.72 1.93 -30.26
C GLY A 247 -9.22 1.82 -28.81
N LYS A 248 -8.69 0.88 -28.02
CA LYS A 248 -8.94 0.76 -26.57
C LYS A 248 -7.76 1.34 -25.80
N ILE A 249 -8.04 2.08 -24.74
CA ILE A 249 -7.03 2.46 -23.75
C ILE A 249 -6.78 1.25 -22.87
N ASN A 250 -5.53 0.76 -22.85
CA ASN A 250 -5.05 -0.23 -21.89
C ASN A 250 -4.31 0.49 -20.75
N THR A 251 -4.66 0.17 -19.52
CA THR A 251 -3.97 0.61 -18.30
C THR A 251 -3.25 -0.56 -17.64
N THR A 252 -1.96 -0.37 -17.35
CA THR A 252 -1.12 -1.34 -16.64
C THR A 252 -0.33 -0.69 -15.52
N PHE A 253 -0.19 -1.35 -14.37
CA PHE A 253 0.67 -0.88 -13.28
C PHE A 253 0.93 -1.98 -12.23
N TYR A 254 1.90 -1.74 -11.35
CA TYR A 254 2.04 -2.46 -10.09
C TYR A 254 1.42 -1.66 -8.94
N SER A 255 0.88 -2.35 -7.94
CA SER A 255 0.56 -1.74 -6.65
C SER A 255 1.22 -2.51 -5.50
N PHE A 256 1.75 -1.75 -4.54
CA PHE A 256 2.16 -2.27 -3.24
C PHE A 256 1.25 -1.63 -2.19
N GLU A 257 0.50 -2.46 -1.50
CA GLU A 257 -0.59 -2.06 -0.63
C GLU A 257 -0.41 -2.63 0.77
N VAL A 258 -0.83 -1.86 1.77
CA VAL A 258 -1.00 -2.31 3.15
C VAL A 258 -2.45 -2.64 3.37
N VAL A 259 -2.73 -3.78 4.00
CA VAL A 259 -4.04 -4.06 4.59
C VAL A 259 -4.05 -3.49 6.01
N ASN A 260 -4.80 -2.43 6.28
CA ASN A 260 -4.74 -1.72 7.56
C ASN A 260 -5.61 -2.34 8.66
N VAL A 261 -5.56 -3.67 8.77
CA VAL A 261 -6.18 -4.42 9.88
C VAL A 261 -5.07 -5.06 10.70
N LYS A 262 -5.27 -5.20 12.01
CA LYS A 262 -4.27 -5.78 12.93
C LYS A 262 -3.85 -7.19 12.48
N GLY A 263 -2.52 -7.41 12.41
CA GLY A 263 -1.94 -8.72 12.09
C GLY A 263 -2.06 -9.14 10.62
N LYS A 264 -2.23 -8.17 9.71
CA LYS A 264 -2.34 -8.44 8.27
C LYS A 264 -0.99 -8.35 7.56
N GLU A 265 -1.04 -8.09 6.27
CA GLU A 265 0.01 -8.30 5.32
C GLU A 265 0.13 -7.10 4.38
N TYR A 266 1.34 -6.91 3.87
CA TYR A 266 1.58 -6.23 2.63
C TYR A 266 1.09 -7.10 1.47
N GLN A 267 0.55 -6.47 0.44
CA GLN A 267 0.12 -7.13 -0.78
C GLN A 267 0.75 -6.45 -1.99
N PHE A 268 1.20 -7.26 -2.94
CA PHE A 268 1.80 -6.82 -4.18
C PHE A 268 1.00 -7.38 -5.35
N TRP A 269 0.40 -6.47 -6.10
CA TRP A 269 -0.42 -6.77 -7.28
C TRP A 269 0.18 -6.17 -8.55
N ARG A 270 -0.20 -6.77 -9.68
CA ARG A 270 -0.14 -6.14 -11.00
C ARG A 270 -1.55 -6.01 -11.57
N TYR A 271 -1.75 -4.95 -12.34
CA TYR A 271 -3.00 -4.62 -13.00
C TYR A 271 -2.80 -4.58 -14.53
N ASP A 272 -3.73 -5.15 -15.29
CA ASP A 272 -3.84 -5.08 -16.77
C ASP A 272 -5.31 -5.14 -17.22
N ASP A 273 -5.91 -4.00 -17.60
CA ASP A 273 -7.32 -3.94 -18.01
C ASP A 273 -7.61 -4.47 -19.43
N SER A 274 -6.60 -5.02 -20.11
CA SER A 274 -6.84 -5.84 -21.30
C SER A 274 -7.30 -7.26 -20.95
N GLN A 275 -7.08 -7.73 -19.72
CA GLN A 275 -7.49 -9.06 -19.28
C GLN A 275 -8.91 -9.08 -18.69
N PRO A 276 -9.65 -10.20 -18.77
CA PRO A 276 -10.96 -10.33 -18.12
C PRO A 276 -10.92 -10.16 -16.60
N ASN A 277 -9.87 -10.68 -15.97
CA ASN A 277 -9.54 -10.38 -14.58
C ASN A 277 -8.28 -9.51 -14.57
N PRO A 278 -8.42 -8.20 -14.34
CA PRO A 278 -7.29 -7.29 -14.52
C PRO A 278 -6.29 -7.37 -13.37
N TRP A 279 -6.66 -7.90 -12.21
CA TRP A 279 -5.80 -7.98 -11.04
C TRP A 279 -5.13 -9.35 -10.97
N THR A 280 -3.80 -9.35 -10.90
CA THR A 280 -3.01 -10.55 -10.64
C THR A 280 -2.07 -10.29 -9.49
N GLN A 281 -2.11 -11.14 -8.46
CA GLN A 281 -1.14 -11.06 -7.38
C GLN A 281 0.24 -11.43 -7.93
N VAL A 282 1.27 -10.65 -7.60
CA VAL A 282 2.66 -11.03 -7.90
C VAL A 282 2.96 -12.37 -7.20
N LYS A 283 3.81 -13.21 -7.80
CA LYS A 283 4.16 -14.51 -7.19
C LYS A 283 4.72 -14.29 -5.79
N ASN A 284 4.13 -14.98 -4.81
CA ASN A 284 4.39 -14.75 -3.39
C ASN A 284 4.22 -13.27 -3.02
N GLY A 285 3.18 -12.61 -3.52
CA GLY A 285 2.98 -11.16 -3.40
C GLY A 285 2.53 -10.71 -2.01
N THR A 286 2.34 -11.62 -1.06
CA THR A 286 1.96 -11.28 0.32
C THR A 286 3.10 -11.43 1.31
N LEU A 287 3.10 -10.61 2.35
CA LEU A 287 4.06 -10.67 3.45
C LEU A 287 3.42 -10.11 4.73
N PRO A 288 3.38 -10.84 5.86
CA PRO A 288 2.87 -10.30 7.12
C PRO A 288 3.56 -9.01 7.52
N THR A 289 2.81 -8.05 8.07
CA THR A 289 3.37 -6.85 8.67
C THR A 289 4.05 -7.20 9.99
N GLY A 290 5.21 -6.60 10.24
CA GLY A 290 5.91 -6.69 11.51
C GLY A 290 5.87 -5.36 12.28
N ASN A 291 6.72 -5.28 13.31
CA ASN A 291 6.84 -4.08 14.16
C ASN A 291 7.36 -2.85 13.41
N GLU A 292 7.84 -3.00 12.17
CA GLU A 292 8.16 -1.87 11.30
C GLU A 292 6.95 -1.04 10.91
N PHE A 293 5.75 -1.60 10.93
CA PHE A 293 4.53 -0.90 10.54
C PHE A 293 3.75 -0.41 11.76
N HIS A 294 3.36 0.85 11.75
CA HIS A 294 2.50 1.44 12.77
C HIS A 294 1.03 1.28 12.34
N GLN A 295 0.32 0.38 13.01
CA GLN A 295 -1.08 0.05 12.67
C GLN A 295 -2.05 1.22 12.95
N GLY A 296 -3.19 1.21 12.24
CA GLY A 296 -4.31 2.10 12.45
C GLY A 296 -4.02 3.46 11.83
N LYS A 297 -4.29 4.54 12.56
CA LYS A 297 -4.21 5.91 12.04
C LYS A 297 -2.84 6.57 12.17
N GLN A 298 -1.80 5.78 12.40
CA GLN A 298 -0.43 6.28 12.50
C GLN A 298 0.19 6.44 11.12
N ALA A 299 1.07 7.43 10.97
CA ALA A 299 1.78 7.65 9.72
C ALA A 299 2.86 6.59 9.52
N ASN A 300 3.00 6.13 8.28
CA ASN A 300 4.02 5.19 7.85
C ASN A 300 4.71 5.73 6.60
N THR A 301 6.03 5.66 6.55
CA THR A 301 6.81 5.96 5.33
C THR A 301 7.27 4.67 4.70
N ILE A 302 6.89 4.46 3.45
CA ILE A 302 7.27 3.30 2.66
C ILE A 302 8.16 3.76 1.51
N SER A 303 9.27 3.06 1.30
CA SER A 303 10.18 3.27 0.18
C SER A 303 10.36 1.96 -0.58
N ILE A 304 10.21 2.01 -1.90
CA ILE A 304 10.34 0.85 -2.79
C ILE A 304 11.44 1.13 -3.81
N ALA A 305 12.56 0.42 -3.67
CA ALA A 305 13.62 0.40 -4.66
C ALA A 305 13.25 -0.62 -5.75
N MET A 306 13.03 -0.10 -6.96
CA MET A 306 12.67 -0.82 -8.18
C MET A 306 13.91 -0.95 -9.06
N ASP A 307 14.47 -2.14 -9.17
CA ASP A 307 15.65 -2.42 -9.99
C ASP A 307 15.38 -3.61 -10.92
N GLY A 308 15.16 -3.32 -12.20
CA GLY A 308 14.72 -4.32 -13.18
C GLY A 308 13.45 -5.02 -12.73
N ASN A 309 13.51 -6.32 -12.48
CA ASN A 309 12.38 -7.11 -11.99
C ASN A 309 12.30 -7.22 -10.45
N LYS A 310 13.20 -6.59 -9.70
CA LYS A 310 13.28 -6.70 -8.24
C LYS A 310 12.69 -5.47 -7.56
N PHE A 311 11.97 -5.71 -6.47
CA PHE A 311 11.39 -4.68 -5.63
C PHE A 311 11.81 -4.92 -4.18
N THR A 312 12.61 -4.00 -3.65
CA THR A 312 13.06 -4.01 -2.26
C THR A 312 12.27 -2.95 -1.49
N VAL A 313 11.57 -3.38 -0.45
CA VAL A 313 10.70 -2.51 0.35
C VAL A 313 11.36 -2.17 1.68
N THR A 314 11.25 -0.91 2.07
CA THR A 314 11.63 -0.39 3.39
C THR A 314 10.41 0.30 3.99
N VAL A 315 10.08 -0.03 5.25
CA VAL A 315 8.95 0.55 5.97
C VAL A 315 9.48 1.19 7.25
N ASN A 316 9.20 2.47 7.45
CA ASN A 316 9.69 3.27 8.58
C ASN A 316 11.20 3.09 8.84
N GLY A 317 11.99 3.06 7.76
CA GLY A 317 13.44 2.88 7.82
C GLY A 317 13.92 1.42 7.98
N LYS A 318 13.02 0.47 8.25
CA LYS A 318 13.37 -0.96 8.33
C LYS A 318 13.14 -1.66 6.99
N LYS A 319 14.24 -2.13 6.39
CA LYS A 319 14.21 -2.94 5.17
C LYS A 319 13.54 -4.28 5.45
N LEU A 320 12.56 -4.65 4.63
CA LEU A 320 11.92 -5.96 4.71
C LEU A 320 12.89 -7.05 4.22
N ALA A 321 12.84 -8.21 4.86
CA ALA A 321 13.68 -9.35 4.46
C ALA A 321 13.33 -9.89 3.06
N LYS A 322 12.08 -9.68 2.64
CA LYS A 322 11.56 -10.14 1.36
C LYS A 322 11.90 -9.17 0.23
N VAL A 323 12.35 -9.72 -0.89
CA VAL A 323 12.45 -9.03 -2.18
C VAL A 323 11.39 -9.62 -3.10
N PHE A 324 10.46 -8.77 -3.56
CA PHE A 324 9.45 -9.20 -4.53
C PHE A 324 10.04 -9.18 -5.94
N GLN A 325 9.55 -10.06 -6.81
CA GLN A 325 10.09 -10.22 -8.16
C GLN A 325 8.97 -10.33 -9.20
N ASP A 326 8.95 -9.39 -10.15
CA ASP A 326 8.09 -9.42 -11.33
C ASP A 326 8.69 -8.51 -12.42
N GLY A 327 8.78 -9.00 -13.65
CA GLY A 327 9.41 -8.29 -14.77
C GLY A 327 8.44 -7.78 -15.84
N THR A 328 7.14 -7.85 -15.58
CA THR A 328 6.10 -7.54 -16.58
C THR A 328 6.14 -6.09 -17.06
N TYR A 329 6.26 -5.13 -16.15
CA TYR A 329 6.32 -3.70 -16.48
C TYR A 329 7.69 -3.15 -16.11
N GLN A 330 8.32 -2.38 -17.01
CA GLN A 330 9.70 -1.89 -16.83
C GLN A 330 9.79 -0.37 -16.71
N ALA A 331 8.75 0.35 -17.10
CA ALA A 331 8.71 1.80 -17.10
C ALA A 331 7.29 2.29 -16.85
N GLY A 332 7.18 3.54 -16.43
CA GLY A 332 5.91 4.21 -16.19
C GLY A 332 6.05 5.27 -15.10
N THR A 333 4.93 5.82 -14.70
CA THR A 333 4.86 6.83 -13.64
C THR A 333 4.49 6.21 -12.29
N VAL A 334 4.41 7.06 -11.26
CA VAL A 334 4.05 6.68 -9.90
C VAL A 334 2.71 7.29 -9.50
N GLY A 335 2.12 6.75 -8.44
CA GLY A 335 0.84 7.24 -7.94
C GLY A 335 0.47 6.65 -6.58
N MET A 336 -0.76 6.91 -6.19
CA MET A 336 -1.34 6.54 -4.90
C MET A 336 -2.64 5.78 -5.14
N ILE A 337 -2.93 4.81 -4.29
CA ILE A 337 -4.19 4.06 -4.32
C ILE A 337 -4.80 3.98 -2.91
N VAL A 338 -6.12 4.10 -2.85
CA VAL A 338 -6.94 3.92 -1.65
C VAL A 338 -8.13 3.06 -2.06
N ASN A 339 -8.32 1.95 -1.36
CA ASN A 339 -9.44 1.05 -1.56
C ASN A 339 -10.42 1.17 -0.41
N LYS A 340 -11.58 0.53 -0.58
CA LYS A 340 -12.72 0.49 0.35
C LYS A 340 -13.50 1.80 0.49
N ASP A 341 -14.82 1.68 0.37
CA ASP A 341 -15.76 2.75 0.63
C ASP A 341 -15.58 3.36 2.02
N GLY A 342 -15.54 4.70 2.10
CA GLY A 342 -15.40 5.44 3.34
C GLY A 342 -13.96 5.58 3.84
N THR A 343 -12.97 4.97 3.16
CA THR A 343 -11.57 5.12 3.49
C THR A 343 -11.02 6.46 2.96
N GLU A 344 -10.23 7.14 3.78
CA GLU A 344 -9.54 8.38 3.45
C GLU A 344 -8.10 8.29 3.96
N VAL A 345 -7.13 8.53 3.09
CA VAL A 345 -5.69 8.49 3.41
C VAL A 345 -5.05 9.82 3.04
N ALA A 346 -4.23 10.34 3.95
CA ALA A 346 -3.38 11.49 3.72
C ALA A 346 -1.99 11.02 3.28
N PHE A 347 -1.49 11.60 2.19
CA PHE A 347 -0.19 11.33 1.60
C PHE A 347 0.72 12.56 1.70
N LYS A 348 1.99 12.33 2.03
CA LYS A 348 3.01 13.36 2.22
C LYS A 348 4.38 12.91 1.72
N ASN A 349 5.26 13.88 1.48
CA ASN A 349 6.69 13.67 1.27
C ASN A 349 6.99 12.64 0.16
N LEU A 350 6.40 12.84 -1.02
CA LEU A 350 6.70 12.02 -2.18
C LEU A 350 8.12 12.35 -2.66
N LEU A 351 8.94 11.32 -2.76
CA LEU A 351 10.30 11.42 -3.29
C LEU A 351 10.55 10.28 -4.28
N LEU A 352 11.06 10.63 -5.45
CA LEU A 352 11.51 9.69 -6.47
C LEU A 352 12.96 10.00 -6.83
N THR A 353 13.85 9.03 -6.68
CA THR A 353 15.27 9.17 -7.00
C THR A 353 15.75 8.08 -7.96
N ARG A 354 16.86 8.34 -8.65
CA ARG A 354 17.68 7.28 -9.26
C ARG A 354 18.48 6.55 -8.18
N ASN A 355 18.69 5.25 -8.38
CA ASN A 355 19.55 4.43 -7.51
C ASN A 355 21.02 4.52 -7.92
#